data_AF-A0A969IJ66-F1
#
_entry.id   AF-A0A969IJ66-F1
#
_cell.length_a   1.000
_cell.length_b   1.000
_cell.length_c   1.000
_cell.angle_alpha   90.00
_cell.angle_beta   90.00
_cell.angle_gamma   90.00
#
_symmetry.space_group_name_H-M   'P 1'
#
loop_
_entity.id
_entity.type
_entity.pdbx_description
1 polymer ?
#
loop_
_entity_poly.entity_id
_entity_poly.type
_entity_poly.pdbx_seq_one_letter_code
_entity_poly.pdbx_strand_id
1 'polypeptide(L)'
;EPFRQITRAIWDRFPETPPYGGKYADSVPHLTVAQMESGEQLDPVAEAFALACEGKLPICTTTTGVTLMDNRSGRWQISSIFALKDKRGHA
;
A
#
# COMPACT_ATOMS: atom_id res chain seq x y z
N GLU A 1 -8.08 -3.94 -10.98
CA GLU A 1 -6.78 -4.39 -10.45
C GLU A 1 -7.02 -4.94 -9.02
N PRO A 2 -6.33 -6.03 -8.61
CA PRO A 2 -6.58 -6.74 -7.34
C PRO A 2 -6.57 -5.88 -6.07
N PHE A 3 -5.61 -4.98 -5.88
CA PHE A 3 -5.55 -4.15 -4.67
C PHE A 3 -6.77 -3.24 -4.54
N ARG A 4 -7.22 -2.64 -5.65
CA ARG A 4 -8.44 -1.84 -5.67
C ARG A 4 -9.68 -2.63 -5.28
N GLN A 5 -9.76 -3.90 -5.71
CA GLN A 5 -10.87 -4.78 -5.34
C GLN A 5 -10.87 -5.10 -3.84
N ILE A 6 -9.70 -5.35 -3.25
CA ILE A 6 -9.55 -5.56 -1.80
C ILE A 6 -9.98 -4.29 -1.04
N THR A 7 -9.49 -3.12 -1.44
CA THR A 7 -9.88 -1.84 -0.81
C THR A 7 -11.39 -1.61 -0.89
N ARG A 8 -12.00 -1.86 -2.06
CA ARG A 8 -13.45 -1.71 -2.24
C ARG A 8 -14.24 -2.69 -1.40
N ALA A 9 -13.83 -3.96 -1.33
CA ALA A 9 -14.52 -4.96 -0.51
C ALA A 9 -14.50 -4.61 0.99
N ILE A 10 -13.42 -3.99 1.48
CA ILE A 10 -13.36 -3.47 2.84
C ILE A 10 -14.33 -2.29 3.00
N TRP A 11 -14.30 -1.33 2.07
CA TRP A 11 -15.19 -0.17 2.12
C TRP A 11 -16.68 -0.54 2.04
N ASP A 12 -17.05 -1.49 1.17
CA ASP A 12 -18.43 -1.98 1.05
C ASP A 12 -18.94 -2.57 2.38
N ARG A 13 -18.05 -3.07 3.26
CA ARG A 13 -18.40 -3.62 4.57
C ARG A 13 -18.52 -2.56 5.68
N PHE A 14 -17.85 -1.43 5.52
CA PHE A 14 -17.78 -0.29 6.45
C PHE A 14 -18.01 1.02 5.68
N PRO A 15 -19.24 1.23 5.15
CA PRO A 15 -19.53 2.34 4.24
C PRO A 15 -19.32 3.72 4.86
N GLU A 16 -19.41 3.83 6.19
CA GLU A 16 -19.20 5.04 6.98
C GLU A 16 -17.74 5.49 7.06
N THR A 17 -16.79 4.63 6.69
CA THR A 17 -15.35 4.91 6.69
C THR A 17 -14.75 4.79 5.29
N PRO A 18 -15.04 5.74 4.36
CA PRO A 18 -14.43 5.72 3.04
C PRO A 18 -12.90 5.87 3.11
N PRO A 19 -12.14 5.25 2.18
CA PRO A 19 -10.70 5.44 2.08
C PRO A 19 -10.31 6.92 2.10
N TYR A 20 -9.32 7.28 2.92
CA TYR A 20 -8.87 8.67 3.10
C TYR A 20 -9.99 9.66 3.47
N GLY A 21 -11.05 9.20 4.14
CA GLY A 21 -12.20 10.03 4.50
C GLY A 21 -12.99 10.54 3.29
N GLY A 22 -12.90 9.86 2.14
CA GLY A 22 -13.58 10.27 0.91
C GLY A 22 -12.92 11.43 0.18
N LYS A 23 -11.71 11.84 0.59
CA LYS A 23 -10.96 12.95 -0.02
C LYS A 23 -10.67 12.73 -1.51
N TYR A 24 -10.47 11.48 -1.90
CA TYR A 24 -10.17 11.10 -3.28
C TYR A 24 -11.32 10.25 -3.83
N ALA A 25 -11.77 10.58 -5.03
CA ALA A 25 -12.82 9.80 -5.72
C ALA A 25 -12.37 8.37 -6.01
N ASP A 26 -11.05 8.17 -6.11
CA ASP A 26 -10.49 6.87 -6.45
C ASP A 26 -9.09 6.67 -5.85
N SER A 27 -8.83 5.45 -5.37
CA SER A 27 -7.54 5.07 -4.78
C SER A 27 -6.65 4.41 -5.82
N VAL A 28 -5.50 5.02 -6.11
CA VAL A 28 -4.47 4.47 -7.00
C VAL A 28 -3.48 3.67 -6.14
N PRO A 29 -3.38 2.34 -6.28
CA PRO A 29 -2.38 1.56 -5.55
C PRO A 29 -0.98 1.97 -6.00
N HIS A 30 -0.16 2.38 -5.04
CA HIS A 30 1.23 2.75 -5.25
C HIS A 30 2.04 2.36 -4.02
N LEU A 31 3.35 2.25 -4.18
CA LEU A 31 4.29 2.06 -3.09
C LEU A 31 5.11 3.35 -2.96
N THR A 32 4.96 4.04 -1.84
CA THR A 32 5.88 5.13 -1.48
C THR A 32 7.23 4.52 -1.12
N VAL A 33 8.27 4.85 -1.89
CA VAL A 33 9.64 4.36 -1.69
C VAL A 33 10.53 5.37 -0.95
N ALA A 34 10.14 6.64 -0.95
CA ALA A 34 10.80 7.71 -0.22
C ALA A 34 9.74 8.74 0.21
N GLN A 35 9.94 9.34 1.39
CA GLN A 35 9.16 10.44 1.92
C GLN A 35 10.10 11.36 2.69
N MET A 36 9.97 12.66 2.50
CA MET A 36 10.80 13.68 3.17
C MET A 36 9.93 14.61 4.02
N GLU A 37 10.58 15.33 4.94
CA GLU A 37 9.91 16.37 5.71
C GLU A 37 9.65 17.62 4.83
N SER A 38 8.81 18.53 5.32
CA SER A 38 8.44 19.72 4.56
C SER A 38 9.66 20.61 4.32
N GLY A 39 9.93 20.93 3.05
CA GLY A 39 11.00 21.84 2.63
C GLY A 39 12.26 21.15 2.08
N GLU A 40 12.37 19.83 2.18
CA GLU A 40 13.49 19.09 1.59
C GLU A 40 13.24 18.75 0.11
N GLN A 41 14.31 18.68 -0.68
CA GLN A 41 14.25 18.41 -2.12
C GLN A 41 14.27 16.90 -2.41
N LEU A 42 13.25 16.41 -3.12
CA LEU A 42 13.12 15.01 -3.50
C LEU A 42 13.94 14.63 -4.75
N ASP A 43 14.33 15.59 -5.58
CA ASP A 43 14.98 15.32 -6.88
C ASP A 43 16.27 14.47 -6.76
N PRO A 44 17.20 14.77 -5.83
CA PRO A 44 18.41 13.95 -5.69
C PRO A 44 18.09 12.51 -5.23
N VAL A 45 17.05 12.34 -4.42
CA VAL A 45 16.60 11.01 -3.96
C VAL A 45 15.99 10.22 -5.11
N ALA A 46 15.21 10.88 -5.96
CA ALA A 46 14.60 10.28 -7.14
C ALA A 46 15.67 9.84 -8.16
N GLU A 47 16.68 10.68 -8.42
CA GLU A 47 17.81 10.33 -9.30
C GLU A 47 18.60 9.13 -8.77
N ALA A 48 18.94 9.14 -7.47
CA ALA A 48 19.66 8.05 -6.82
C ALA A 48 18.85 6.74 -6.87
N PHE A 49 17.53 6.81 -6.64
CA PHE A 49 16.64 5.66 -6.74
C PHE A 49 16.59 5.09 -8.16
N ALA A 50 16.45 5.95 -9.18
CA ALA A 50 16.40 5.53 -10.57
C ALA A 50 17.66 4.76 -10.99
N LEU A 51 18.84 5.26 -10.62
CA LEU A 51 20.11 4.58 -10.86
C LEU A 51 20.19 3.26 -10.08
N ALA A 52 19.81 3.26 -8.81
CA ALA A 52 19.88 2.07 -7.97
C ALA A 52 18.93 0.94 -8.42
N CYS A 53 17.85 1.29 -9.11
CA CYS A 53 16.82 0.35 -9.56
C CYS A 53 16.97 -0.11 -11.01
N GLU A 54 18.01 0.33 -11.73
CA GLU A 54 18.28 -0.10 -13.10
C GLU A 54 18.37 -1.65 -13.17
N GLY A 55 17.53 -2.24 -14.03
CA GLY A 55 17.43 -3.70 -14.19
C GLY A 55 16.83 -4.48 -13.02
N LYS A 56 16.38 -3.82 -11.94
CA LYS A 56 15.81 -4.48 -10.73
C LYS A 56 14.29 -4.39 -10.64
N LEU A 57 13.66 -3.60 -11.52
CA LEU A 57 12.22 -3.43 -11.61
C LEU A 57 11.67 -4.15 -12.86
N PRO A 58 10.40 -4.60 -12.85
CA PRO A 58 9.40 -4.42 -11.78
C PRO A 58 9.63 -5.32 -10.56
N ILE A 59 9.09 -4.91 -9.40
CA ILE A 59 9.00 -5.78 -8.21
C ILE A 59 7.92 -6.83 -8.47
N CYS A 60 8.33 -8.09 -8.52
CA CYS A 60 7.43 -9.24 -8.63
C CYS A 60 7.33 -9.93 -7.27
N THR A 61 6.15 -9.91 -6.66
CA THR A 61 5.90 -10.57 -5.37
C THR A 61 4.47 -11.12 -5.29
N THR A 62 4.28 -12.10 -4.41
CA THR A 62 2.97 -12.65 -4.08
C THR A 62 2.52 -12.08 -2.75
N THR A 63 1.41 -11.35 -2.74
CA THR A 63 0.81 -10.85 -1.50
C THR A 63 0.08 -11.99 -0.77
N THR A 64 0.52 -12.30 0.45
CA THR A 64 -0.01 -13.42 1.25
C THR A 64 -0.95 -12.98 2.37
N GLY A 65 -1.12 -11.68 2.58
CA GLY A 65 -1.95 -11.16 3.66
C GLY A 65 -2.25 -9.68 3.55
N VAL A 66 -3.24 -9.25 4.34
CA VAL A 66 -3.60 -7.86 4.58
C VAL A 66 -3.33 -7.56 6.05
N THR A 67 -2.63 -6.47 6.33
CA THR A 67 -2.30 -6.07 7.70
C THR A 67 -3.13 -4.87 8.11
N LEU A 68 -3.86 -4.99 9.22
CA LEU A 68 -4.45 -3.83 9.90
C LEU A 68 -3.40 -3.20 10.81
N MET A 69 -3.14 -1.92 10.57
CA MET A 69 -2.14 -1.14 11.31
C MET A 69 -2.65 0.27 11.55
N ASP A 70 -2.20 0.89 12.64
CA ASP A 70 -2.53 2.27 12.99
C ASP A 70 -1.32 3.02 13.56
N ASN A 71 -1.44 4.34 13.61
CA ASN A 71 -0.41 5.26 14.08
C ASN A 71 -0.93 6.18 15.21
N ARG A 72 -1.90 5.72 16.02
CA ARG A 72 -2.50 6.58 17.06
C ARG A 72 -1.52 6.93 18.18
N SER A 73 -0.51 6.08 18.39
CA SER A 73 0.56 6.29 19.38
C SER A 73 1.73 7.16 18.86
N GLY A 74 1.66 7.64 17.61
CA GLY A 74 2.79 8.30 16.94
C GLY A 74 3.83 7.32 16.38
N ARG A 75 3.57 6.01 16.45
CA ARG A 75 4.33 4.97 15.74
C ARG A 75 3.38 4.01 15.05
N TRP A 76 3.79 3.48 13.91
CA TRP A 76 3.07 2.40 13.24
C TRP A 76 3.07 1.14 14.10
N GLN A 77 1.88 0.59 14.36
CA GLN A 77 1.69 -0.64 15.10
C GLN A 77 0.77 -1.58 14.33
N ILE A 78 1.14 -2.86 14.30
CA ILE A 78 0.31 -3.91 13.72
C ILE A 78 -0.74 -4.31 14.75
N SER A 79 -2.01 -4.22 14.37
CA SER A 79 -3.15 -4.67 15.17
C SER A 79 -3.55 -6.09 14.83
N SER A 80 -3.54 -6.47 13.55
CA SER A 80 -3.91 -7.81 13.08
C SER A 80 -3.37 -8.09 11.68
N ILE A 81 -3.19 -9.37 11.35
CA ILE A 81 -2.81 -9.84 10.01
C ILE A 81 -3.86 -10.84 9.54
N PHE A 82 -4.40 -10.62 8.35
CA PHE A 82 -5.40 -11.48 7.70
C PHE A 82 -4.75 -12.20 6.51
N ALA A 83 -4.63 -13.52 6.58
CA ALA A 83 -4.04 -14.29 5.49
C ALA A 83 -4.93 -14.25 4.24
N LEU A 84 -4.34 -13.91 3.09
CA LEU A 84 -4.94 -14.10 1.78
C LEU A 84 -4.63 -15.54 1.35
N LYS A 85 -5.67 -16.38 1.31
CA LYS A 85 -5.52 -17.76 0.85
C LYS A 85 -5.00 -17.76 -0.58
N ASP A 86 -3.99 -18.59 -0.83
CA ASP A 86 -3.57 -18.90 -2.18
C ASP A 86 -4.72 -19.65 -2.88
N LYS A 87 -5.14 -19.17 -4.05
CA LYS A 87 -6.13 -19.83 -4.89
C LYS A 87 -5.52 -20.93 -5.76
N ARG A 88 -4.32 -21.45 -5.45
CA ARG A 88 -3.84 -22.69 -6.08
C ARG A 88 -4.82 -23.83 -5.78
N GLY A 89 -5.66 -24.06 -6.78
CA GLY A 89 -6.79 -24.96 -6.76
C GLY A 89 -6.38 -26.39 -6.52
N HIS A 90 -7.27 -27.11 -5.85
CA HIS A 90 -7.39 -28.54 -6.01
C HIS A 90 -7.66 -28.81 -7.50
N ALA A 91 -6.75 -29.54 -8.13
CA ALA A 91 -7.03 -30.37 -9.31
C ALA A 91 -6.86 -31.82 -8.86
#